data_AF-A0A251TXF5-F1
#
_entry.id   AF-A0A251TXF5-F1
#
_cell.length_a   1.000
_cell.length_b   1.000
_cell.length_c   1.000
_cell.angle_alpha   90.00
_cell.angle_beta   90.00
_cell.angle_gamma   90.00
#
_symmetry.space_group_name_H-M   'P 1'
#
loop_
_entity.id
_entity.type
_entity.pdbx_description
1 polymer ?
#
loop_
_entity_poly.entity_id
_entity_poly.type
_entity_poly.pdbx_seq_one_letter_code
_entity_poly.pdbx_strand_id
1 'polypeptide(L)'
;MAEELQSTQSPPTAEVHIVYTDQPQGQEPEAHHLRTLTSVLGSEEAAKGALLYTYKHAASGFSAKLTPEQVEQISKQPGVLQVVKSRTAELHSGPAQTHTM
;
A
#
# COMPACT_ATOMS: atom_id res chain seq x y z
N MET A 1 15.65 8.93 29.26
CA MET A 1 16.59 9.43 28.23
C MET A 1 17.28 8.20 27.67
N ALA A 2 17.15 7.80 26.41
CA ALA A 2 16.50 8.36 25.24
C ALA A 2 15.94 7.17 24.44
N GLU A 3 14.86 7.42 23.70
CA GLU A 3 14.31 6.48 22.72
C GLU A 3 15.28 6.41 21.54
N GLU A 4 15.90 5.26 21.30
CA GLU A 4 16.68 5.04 20.09
C GLU A 4 16.52 3.60 19.59
N LEU A 5 16.25 3.53 18.28
CA LEU A 5 16.46 2.42 17.34
C LEU A 5 15.34 1.40 17.16
N GLN A 6 14.50 1.63 16.15
CA GLN A 6 13.98 0.55 15.29
C GLN A 6 13.87 1.02 13.84
N SER A 7 15.00 1.48 13.28
CA SER A 7 15.22 1.41 11.83
C SER A 7 15.85 0.06 11.53
N THR A 8 15.05 -1.01 11.56
CA THR A 8 15.51 -2.31 11.05
C THR A 8 15.56 -2.22 9.53
N GLN A 9 16.75 -1.94 8.98
CA GLN A 9 17.06 -2.26 7.59
C GLN A 9 17.09 -3.78 7.47
N SER A 10 15.90 -4.36 7.25
CA SER A 10 15.75 -5.70 6.69
C SER A 10 16.43 -5.74 5.32
N PRO A 11 16.86 -6.92 4.80
CA PRO A 11 17.23 -7.06 3.38
C PRO A 11 16.12 -6.48 2.49
N PRO A 12 16.37 -6.16 1.19
CA PRO A 12 15.36 -5.58 0.28
C PRO A 12 14.23 -6.59 -0.01
N THR A 13 13.43 -6.89 1.00
CA THR A 13 12.27 -7.78 0.97
C THR A 13 11.08 -6.90 0.67
N ALA A 14 10.29 -7.30 -0.32
CA ALA A 14 9.08 -6.56 -0.68
C ALA A 14 8.10 -6.57 0.50
N GLU A 15 7.79 -5.38 1.02
CA GLU A 15 6.84 -5.19 2.12
C GLU A 15 5.57 -4.52 1.61
N VAL A 16 4.47 -4.72 2.33
CA VAL A 16 3.19 -4.11 1.96
C VAL A 16 3.21 -2.63 2.33
N HIS A 17 2.99 -1.79 1.33
CA HIS A 17 2.88 -0.35 1.46
C HIS A 17 1.52 0.11 0.94
N ILE A 18 0.96 1.13 1.59
CA ILE A 18 -0.25 1.84 1.18
C ILE A 18 0.20 3.13 0.50
N VAL A 19 -0.17 3.26 -0.77
CA VAL A 19 0.10 4.42 -1.62
C VAL A 19 -1.18 5.23 -1.70
N TYR A 20 -1.14 6.46 -1.21
CA TYR A 20 -2.19 7.45 -1.36
C TYR A 20 -1.97 8.24 -2.64
N THR A 21 -3.00 8.37 -3.45
CA THR A 21 -2.98 9.09 -4.71
C THR A 21 -4.03 10.20 -4.71
N ASP A 22 -3.79 11.24 -5.50
CA ASP A 22 -4.85 12.18 -5.85
C ASP A 22 -5.82 11.48 -6.81
N GLN A 23 -7.12 11.70 -6.63
CA GLN A 23 -8.12 11.17 -7.53
C GLN A 23 -8.38 12.16 -8.67
N PRO A 24 -8.04 11.83 -9.92
CA PRO A 24 -8.49 12.65 -11.03
C PRO A 24 -10.01 12.60 -11.12
N GLN A 25 -10.66 13.76 -10.98
CA GLN A 25 -12.12 13.87 -11.12
C GLN A 25 -12.54 13.44 -12.54
N GLY A 26 -13.36 12.39 -12.64
CA GLY A 26 -13.93 11.93 -13.91
C GLY A 26 -13.16 10.80 -14.63
N GLN A 27 -12.20 10.15 -13.97
CA GLN A 27 -11.48 8.99 -14.52
C GLN A 27 -11.68 7.74 -13.67
N GLU A 28 -11.67 6.56 -14.28
CA GLU A 28 -11.75 5.29 -13.54
C GLU A 28 -10.50 5.12 -12.65
N PRO A 29 -10.65 5.07 -11.31
CA PRO A 29 -9.52 5.03 -10.40
C PRO A 29 -8.66 3.77 -10.57
N GLU A 30 -9.27 2.64 -10.97
CA GLU A 30 -8.58 1.36 -11.12
C GLU A 30 -7.56 1.36 -12.27
N ALA A 31 -7.95 1.91 -13.43
CA ALA A 31 -7.06 2.00 -14.58
C ALA A 31 -5.87 2.94 -14.29
N HIS A 32 -6.13 4.04 -13.58
CA HIS A 32 -5.09 4.98 -13.17
C HIS A 32 -4.08 4.34 -12.21
N HIS A 33 -4.55 3.63 -11.19
CA HIS A 33 -3.69 2.95 -10.22
C HIS A 33 -2.83 1.86 -10.87
N LEU A 34 -3.40 1.07 -11.78
CA LEU A 34 -2.67 0.04 -12.50
C LEU A 34 -1.57 0.64 -13.39
N ARG A 35 -1.85 1.77 -14.04
CA ARG A 35 -0.86 2.48 -14.87
C ARG A 35 0.30 3.01 -14.03
N THR A 36 0.02 3.61 -12.88
CA THR A 36 1.05 4.11 -11.95
C THR A 36 1.96 2.98 -11.46
N LEU A 37 1.39 1.82 -11.10
CA LEU A 37 2.15 0.64 -10.71
C LEU A 37 2.95 0.04 -11.86
N THR A 38 2.34 -0.09 -13.04
CA THR A 38 3.01 -0.61 -14.25
C THR A 38 4.22 0.25 -14.62
N SER A 39 4.11 1.58 -14.47
CA SER A 39 5.22 2.50 -14.75
C SER A 39 6.44 2.27 -13.87
N VAL A 40 6.26 1.75 -12.65
CA VAL A 40 7.36 1.51 -11.71
C VAL A 40 7.83 0.05 -11.75
N LEU A 41 6.90 -0.88 -11.93
CA LEU A 41 7.18 -2.31 -11.96
C LEU A 41 7.60 -2.83 -13.35
N GLY A 42 7.47 -1.99 -14.38
CA GLY A 42 7.90 -2.27 -15.75
C GLY A 42 6.95 -3.14 -16.56
N SER A 43 5.98 -3.83 -15.93
CA SER A 43 5.03 -4.73 -16.59
C SER A 43 3.67 -4.73 -15.89
N GLU A 44 2.60 -4.88 -16.67
CA GLU A 44 1.23 -4.97 -16.14
C GLU A 44 1.04 -6.24 -15.27
N GLU A 45 1.65 -7.36 -15.65
CA GLU A 45 1.59 -8.60 -14.88
C GLU A 45 2.27 -8.46 -13.51
N ALA A 46 3.43 -7.79 -13.48
CA ALA A 46 4.12 -7.47 -12.24
C ALA A 46 3.29 -6.51 -11.36
N ALA A 47 2.63 -5.52 -11.98
CA ALA A 47 1.71 -4.62 -11.29
C ALA A 47 0.53 -5.34 -10.66
N LYS A 48 -0.14 -6.24 -11.39
CA LYS A 48 -1.24 -7.05 -10.87
C LYS A 48 -0.79 -8.01 -9.78
N GLY A 49 0.42 -8.58 -9.89
CA GLY A 49 0.98 -9.47 -8.87
C GLY A 49 1.42 -8.75 -7.58
N ALA A 50 1.83 -7.50 -7.68
CA ALA A 50 2.22 -6.67 -6.55
C ALA A 50 1.02 -5.99 -5.87
N LEU A 51 -0.02 -5.65 -6.62
CA LEU A 51 -1.23 -5.01 -6.13
C LEU A 51 -2.03 -5.94 -5.21
N LEU A 52 -2.25 -5.53 -3.97
CA LEU A 52 -3.03 -6.27 -2.99
C LEU A 52 -4.45 -5.75 -2.86
N TYR A 53 -4.61 -4.44 -2.86
CA TYR A 53 -5.92 -3.81 -2.71
C TYR A 53 -5.96 -2.44 -3.35
N THR A 54 -7.12 -2.06 -3.87
CA THR A 54 -7.36 -0.73 -4.43
C THR A 54 -8.44 -0.03 -3.63
N TYR A 55 -8.12 1.14 -3.07
CA TYR A 55 -9.08 1.99 -2.37
C TYR A 55 -9.82 2.85 -3.41
N LYS A 56 -11.15 2.71 -3.47
CA LYS A 56 -12.00 3.33 -4.52
C LYS A 56 -12.98 4.39 -4.01
N HIS A 57 -13.14 4.56 -2.70
CA HIS A 57 -14.24 5.33 -2.12
C HIS A 57 -13.77 6.42 -1.14
N ALA A 58 -13.42 6.04 0.09
CA ALA A 58 -13.11 7.00 1.17
C ALA A 58 -11.69 7.60 1.08
N ALA A 59 -10.80 6.91 0.38
CA ALA A 59 -9.46 7.36 0.06
C ALA A 59 -9.10 6.81 -1.33
N SER A 60 -8.34 7.59 -2.08
CA SER A 60 -7.83 7.17 -3.39
C SER A 60 -6.40 6.69 -3.22
N GLY A 61 -6.15 5.50 -3.73
CA GLY A 61 -4.88 4.83 -3.53
C GLY A 61 -4.97 3.32 -3.67
N PHE A 62 -3.86 2.65 -3.36
CA PHE A 62 -3.76 1.20 -3.40
C PHE A 62 -2.73 0.69 -2.40
N SER A 63 -2.86 -0.56 -1.99
CA SER A 63 -1.80 -1.27 -1.27
C SER A 63 -1.09 -2.24 -2.21
N ALA A 64 0.23 -2.25 -2.16
CA ALA A 64 1.06 -3.11 -2.99
C ALA A 64 2.29 -3.61 -2.22
N LYS A 65 2.78 -4.79 -2.59
CA LYS A 65 4.09 -5.29 -2.14
C LYS A 65 5.18 -4.64 -2.97
N LEU A 66 6.02 -3.83 -2.32
CA LEU A 66 7.03 -3.02 -2.97
C LEU A 66 8.37 -3.16 -2.24
N THR A 67 9.46 -3.17 -3.03
CA THR A 67 10.82 -3.04 -2.50
C THR A 67 11.10 -1.57 -2.12
N PRO A 68 12.11 -1.29 -1.29
CA PRO A 68 12.48 0.08 -0.94
C PRO A 68 12.74 0.97 -2.16
N GLU A 69 13.40 0.42 -3.19
CA GLU A 69 13.68 1.14 -4.43
C GLU A 69 12.37 1.48 -5.18
N GLN A 70 11.41 0.55 -5.24
CA GLN A 70 10.11 0.79 -5.86
C GLN A 70 9.28 1.82 -5.09
N VAL A 71 9.38 1.85 -3.76
CA VAL A 71 8.74 2.86 -2.92
C VAL A 71 9.28 4.26 -3.25
N GLU A 72 10.60 4.41 -3.39
CA GLU A 72 11.21 5.68 -3.79
C GLU A 72 10.79 6.13 -5.20
N GLN A 73 10.68 5.18 -6.14
CA GLN A 73 10.20 5.46 -7.50
C GLN A 73 8.73 5.91 -7.49
N ILE A 74 7.85 5.21 -6.75
CA ILE A 74 6.43 5.55 -6.65
C ILE A 74 6.24 6.91 -6.00
N SER A 75 7.00 7.22 -4.94
CA SER A 75 6.92 8.53 -4.26
C SER A 75 7.22 9.71 -5.18
N LYS A 76 7.95 9.48 -6.29
CA LYS A 76 8.29 10.51 -7.29
C LYS A 76 7.25 10.63 -8.41
N GLN A 77 6.26 9.74 -8.47
CA GLN A 77 5.27 9.75 -9.54
C GLN A 77 4.24 10.89 -9.34
N PRO A 78 3.86 11.61 -10.42
CA PRO A 78 2.83 12.62 -10.34
C PRO A 78 1.50 11.99 -9.90
N GLY A 79 0.81 12.66 -8.97
CA GLY A 79 -0.45 12.19 -8.39
C GLY A 79 -0.28 11.20 -7.23
N VAL A 80 0.94 10.87 -6.80
CA VAL A 80 1.18 10.19 -5.52
C VAL A 80 1.35 11.22 -4.42
N LEU A 81 0.50 11.13 -3.39
CA LEU A 81 0.50 12.05 -2.25
C LEU A 81 1.42 11.56 -1.13
N GLN A 82 1.35 10.26 -0.82
CA GLN A 82 2.09 9.68 0.29
C GLN A 82 2.22 8.16 0.13
N VAL A 83 3.34 7.60 0.57
CA VAL A 83 3.52 6.15 0.71
C VAL A 83 3.78 5.82 2.17
N VAL A 84 2.99 4.93 2.76
CA VAL A 84 3.16 4.48 4.14
C VAL A 84 3.28 2.96 4.20
N LYS A 85 4.16 2.47 5.07
CA LYS A 85 4.24 1.03 5.34
C LYS A 85 2.95 0.56 6.01
N SER A 86 2.31 -0.47 5.46
CA SER A 86 1.10 -1.03 6.05
C SER A 86 1.45 -1.73 7.36
N ARG A 87 0.65 -1.50 8.40
CA ARG A 87 0.74 -2.22 9.67
C ARG A 87 -0.44 -3.18 9.75
N THR A 88 -0.16 -4.47 9.73
CA THR A 88 -1.19 -5.47 10.00
C THR A 88 -1.48 -5.41 11.50
N ALA A 89 -2.60 -4.83 11.90
CA ALA A 89 -3.09 -4.99 13.25
C ALA A 89 -3.66 -6.40 13.38
N GLU A 90 -3.09 -7.21 14.26
CA GLU A 90 -3.72 -8.46 14.67
C GLU A 90 -5.00 -8.09 15.42
N LEU A 91 -6.15 -8.22 14.74
CA LEU A 91 -7.44 -8.07 15.38
C LEU A 91 -7.59 -9.24 16.36
N HIS A 92 -7.38 -8.97 17.64
CA HIS A 92 -7.72 -9.89 18.72
C HIS A 92 -9.23 -10.13 18.64
N SER A 93 -9.62 -11.24 18.03
CA SER A 93 -10.96 -11.78 18.15
C SER A 93 -11.15 -12.19 19.61
N GLY A 94 -11.67 -11.29 20.45
CA GLY A 94 -12.10 -11.65 21.79
C GLY A 94 -13.13 -12.78 21.72
N PRO A 95 -13.11 -13.76 22.64
CA PRO A 95 -14.01 -14.90 22.56
C PRO A 95 -15.45 -14.40 22.58
N ALA A 96 -16.20 -14.68 21.51
CA ALA A 96 -17.63 -14.49 21.46
C ALA A 96 -18.25 -15.34 22.57
N GLN A 97 -18.59 -14.73 23.71
CA GLN A 97 -19.46 -15.34 24.70
C GLN A 97 -20.85 -15.43 24.07
N THR A 98 -21.15 -16.58 23.47
CA THR A 98 -22.52 -16.96 23.16
C THR A 98 -23.27 -17.12 24.47
N HIS A 99 -24.16 -16.17 24.75
CA HIS A 99 -25.10 -16.24 25.86
C HIS A 99 -26.12 -17.35 25.56
N THR A 100 -25.97 -18.50 26.21
CA THR A 100 -27.00 -19.55 26.21
C THR A 100 -28.08 -19.13 27.20
N MET A 101 -29.32 -19.00 26.71
CA MET A 101 -30.53 -18.83 27.55
C MET A 101 -30.92 -20.14 28.22
#